data_AF-A0A3M2BCN2-F1
#
_entry.id   AF-A0A3M2BCN2-F1
#
_cell.length_a   1.000
_cell.length_b   1.000
_cell.length_c   1.000
_cell.angle_alpha   90.00
_cell.angle_beta   90.00
_cell.angle_gamma   90.00
#
_symmetry.space_group_name_H-M   'P 1'
#
loop_
_entity.id
_entity.type
_entity.pdbx_description
1 polymer ?
#
loop_
_entity_poly.entity_id
_entity_poly.type
_entity_poly.pdbx_seq_one_letter_code
_entity_poly.pdbx_strand_id
1 'polypeptide(L)'
;MARIAKKTDLGESGVAIAFGEEGAAGKLTADLSEVSDDIRLKLALHGLKQKLGDSYAGEKDPAAAFKAASEVWERLKAGEWSSARSGSGGRVGQLAQALARATGVSLEEAIAKVESLSKEERAELRKHPRVQKALLEIKMEALGDTDADLPI
;
A
#
# COMPACT_ATOMS: atom_id res chain seq x y z
N MET A 1 4.66 21.55 18.34
CA MET A 1 4.11 22.16 17.11
C MET A 1 2.86 21.38 16.72
N ALA A 2 1.69 22.01 16.75
CA ALA A 2 0.43 21.38 16.40
C ALA A 2 0.46 20.96 14.91
N ARG A 3 0.20 19.68 14.62
CA ARG A 3 0.01 19.23 13.23
C ARG A 3 -1.25 19.92 12.71
N ILE A 4 -1.11 20.77 11.70
CA ILE A 4 -2.27 21.25 10.91
C ILE A 4 -2.92 19.99 10.32
N ALA A 5 -4.12 19.65 10.76
CA ALA A 5 -4.91 18.61 10.12
C ALA A 5 -5.16 19.05 8.67
N LYS A 6 -4.54 18.34 7.72
CA LYS A 6 -4.76 18.54 6.29
C LYS A 6 -5.65 17.41 5.81
N LYS A 7 -6.90 17.73 5.49
CA LYS A 7 -7.75 16.81 4.72
C LYS A 7 -7.54 17.14 3.25
N THR A 8 -7.10 16.14 2.49
CA THR A 8 -6.89 16.24 1.04
C THR A 8 -7.91 15.35 0.36
N ASP A 9 -8.79 15.94 -0.44
CA ASP A 9 -9.74 15.22 -1.28
C ASP A 9 -9.29 15.37 -2.74
N LEU A 10 -9.06 14.24 -3.43
CA LEU A 10 -8.78 14.20 -4.87
C LEU A 10 -10.10 14.19 -5.63
N GLY A 11 -10.30 15.18 -6.49
CA GLY A 11 -11.38 15.19 -7.47
C GLY A 11 -10.93 14.61 -8.82
N GLU A 12 -11.82 14.57 -9.80
CA GLU A 12 -11.51 14.05 -11.15
C GLU A 12 -10.47 14.90 -11.90
N SER A 13 -10.41 16.21 -11.63
CA SER A 13 -9.56 17.19 -12.34
C SER A 13 -8.60 17.98 -11.43
N GLY A 14 -8.61 17.75 -10.11
CA GLY A 14 -7.91 18.62 -9.18
C GLY A 14 -7.84 18.10 -7.75
N VAL A 15 -7.31 18.94 -6.87
CA VAL A 15 -7.12 18.62 -5.44
C VAL A 15 -7.73 19.72 -4.57
N ALA A 16 -8.47 19.31 -3.55
CA ALA A 16 -8.96 20.20 -2.50
C ALA A 16 -8.19 19.98 -1.21
N ILE A 17 -7.69 21.05 -0.60
CA ILE A 17 -6.92 21.04 0.63
C ILE A 17 -7.61 21.97 1.64
N ALA A 18 -8.06 21.40 2.76
CA ALA A 18 -8.61 22.14 3.88
C ALA A 18 -7.55 22.37 4.97
N PHE A 19 -7.52 23.57 5.54
CA PHE A 19 -6.59 23.96 6.59
C PHE A 19 -7.33 24.18 7.92
N GLY A 20 -6.84 23.56 9.00
CA GLY A 20 -7.47 23.60 10.33
C GLY A 20 -8.52 22.50 10.52
N GLU A 21 -9.04 22.35 11.74
CA GLU A 21 -10.17 21.44 11.99
C GLU A 21 -11.38 21.88 11.16
N GLU A 22 -11.93 20.94 10.40
CA GLU A 22 -13.06 21.16 9.48
C GLU A 22 -12.87 22.29 8.44
N GLY A 23 -11.62 22.69 8.16
CA GLY A 23 -11.33 23.78 7.22
C GLY A 23 -11.55 25.18 7.79
N ALA A 24 -11.55 25.34 9.12
CA ALA A 24 -11.74 26.63 9.79
C ALA A 24 -10.76 27.73 9.36
N ALA A 25 -9.56 27.37 8.88
CA ALA A 25 -8.56 28.32 8.38
C ALA A 25 -8.64 28.53 6.86
N GLY A 26 -9.61 27.91 6.18
CA GLY A 26 -9.86 28.05 4.75
C GLY A 26 -9.67 26.76 3.96
N LYS A 27 -10.16 26.79 2.71
CA LYS A 27 -10.06 25.69 1.73
C LYS A 27 -9.45 26.23 0.45
N LEU A 28 -8.40 25.57 -0.04
CA LEU A 28 -7.86 25.77 -1.37
C LEU A 28 -8.35 24.65 -2.28
N THR A 29 -8.95 25.00 -3.40
CA THR A 29 -9.27 24.06 -4.48
C THR A 29 -8.38 24.43 -5.65
N ALA A 30 -7.57 23.48 -6.12
CA ALA A 30 -6.69 23.66 -7.27
C ALA A 30 -7.12 22.68 -8.36
N ASP A 31 -7.66 23.22 -9.45
CA ASP A 31 -8.10 22.43 -10.60
C ASP A 31 -7.09 22.53 -11.74
N LEU A 32 -6.76 21.41 -12.39
CA LEU A 32 -5.84 21.42 -13.52
C LEU A 32 -6.40 22.21 -14.70
N SER A 33 -7.72 22.33 -14.83
CA SER A 33 -8.38 23.16 -15.85
C SER A 33 -8.01 24.63 -15.78
N GLU A 34 -7.64 25.13 -14.59
CA GLU A 34 -7.32 26.54 -14.33
C GLU A 34 -5.90 26.93 -14.73
N VAL A 35 -5.06 25.95 -15.09
CA VAL A 35 -3.67 26.18 -15.48
C VAL A 35 -3.41 25.79 -16.94
N SER A 36 -2.42 26.45 -17.54
CA SER A 36 -2.01 26.19 -18.92
C SER A 36 -1.41 24.80 -19.09
N ASP A 37 -1.41 24.30 -20.33
CA ASP A 37 -0.88 22.96 -20.65
C ASP A 37 0.60 22.79 -20.28
N ASP A 38 1.40 23.86 -20.42
CA ASP A 38 2.80 23.86 -19.96
C ASP A 38 2.92 23.65 -18.45
N ILE A 39 2.04 24.31 -17.67
CA ILE A 39 2.00 24.11 -16.22
C ILE A 39 1.48 22.72 -15.86
N ARG A 40 0.49 22.19 -16.58
CA ARG A 40 0.02 20.80 -16.37
C ARG A 40 1.12 19.78 -16.63
N LEU A 41 1.89 19.95 -17.70
CA LEU A 41 3.02 19.08 -18.01
C LEU A 41 4.07 19.14 -16.90
N LYS A 42 4.41 20.34 -16.41
CA LYS A 42 5.35 20.51 -15.28
C LYS A 42 4.84 19.85 -14.00
N LEU A 43 3.54 19.98 -13.69
CA LEU A 43 2.92 19.32 -12.54
C LEU A 43 2.95 17.78 -12.68
N ALA A 44 2.66 17.26 -13.87
CA ALA A 44 2.73 15.82 -14.15
C ALA A 44 4.16 15.27 -14.01
N LEU A 45 5.16 15.98 -14.55
CA LEU A 45 6.58 15.62 -14.41
C LEU A 45 7.03 15.67 -12.95
N HIS A 46 6.58 16.66 -12.19
CA HIS A 46 6.83 16.76 -10.76
C HIS A 46 6.23 15.57 -10.01
N GLY A 47 4.96 15.26 -10.28
CA GLY A 47 4.26 14.12 -9.69
C GLY A 47 4.93 12.80 -10.01
N LEU A 48 5.40 12.60 -11.25
CA LEU A 48 6.16 11.41 -11.66
C LEU A 48 7.48 11.31 -10.88
N LYS A 49 8.25 12.41 -10.82
CA LYS A 49 9.49 12.46 -10.03
C LYS A 49 9.24 12.12 -8.57
N GLN A 50 8.19 12.66 -7.96
CA GLN A 50 7.84 12.37 -6.57
C GLN A 50 7.41 10.92 -6.39
N LYS A 51 6.55 10.39 -7.26
CA LYS A 51 6.05 9.01 -7.22
C LYS A 51 7.19 7.98 -7.30
N LEU A 52 8.17 8.22 -8.16
CA LEU A 52 9.37 7.39 -8.26
C LEU A 52 10.30 7.62 -7.07
N GLY A 53 10.49 8.88 -6.66
CA GLY A 53 11.33 9.26 -5.52
C GLY A 53 10.92 8.59 -4.20
N ASP A 54 9.62 8.58 -3.95
CA ASP A 54 9.04 8.00 -2.74
C ASP A 54 9.23 6.47 -2.67
N SER A 55 9.47 5.79 -3.80
CA SER A 55 9.60 4.33 -3.84
C SER A 55 10.93 3.82 -3.27
N TYR A 56 11.97 4.66 -3.26
CA TYR A 56 13.29 4.34 -2.72
C TYR A 56 13.67 5.27 -1.55
N ALA A 57 12.71 6.01 -1.00
CA ALA A 57 12.95 6.91 0.11
C ALA A 57 13.50 6.15 1.33
N GLY A 58 14.74 6.47 1.73
CA GLY A 58 15.43 5.82 2.85
C GLY A 58 16.32 4.64 2.46
N GLU A 59 16.28 4.20 1.20
CA GLU A 59 17.23 3.23 0.66
C GLU A 59 18.63 3.86 0.53
N LYS A 60 19.66 3.10 0.89
CA LYS A 60 21.06 3.55 0.89
C LYS A 60 21.87 2.88 -0.21
N ASP A 61 21.45 1.71 -0.69
CA ASP A 61 22.08 1.05 -1.82
C ASP A 61 21.53 1.61 -3.15
N PRO A 62 22.40 2.19 -4.01
CA PRO A 62 21.98 2.68 -5.32
C PRO A 62 21.35 1.61 -6.21
N ALA A 63 21.79 0.35 -6.13
CA ALA A 63 21.25 -0.73 -6.97
C ALA A 63 19.82 -1.10 -6.54
N ALA A 64 19.59 -1.28 -5.24
CA ALA A 64 18.25 -1.46 -4.67
C ALA A 64 17.32 -0.27 -4.98
N ALA A 65 17.81 0.97 -4.86
CA ALA A 65 17.03 2.16 -5.17
C ALA A 65 16.61 2.22 -6.65
N PHE A 66 17.54 1.92 -7.56
CA PHE A 66 17.26 1.83 -9.00
C PHE A 66 16.22 0.76 -9.31
N LYS A 67 16.35 -0.43 -8.71
CA LYS A 67 15.38 -1.52 -8.88
C LYS A 67 13.98 -1.10 -8.41
N ALA A 68 13.87 -0.50 -7.22
CA ALA A 68 12.60 -0.04 -6.67
C ALA A 68 11.91 1.00 -7.56
N ALA A 69 12.66 1.99 -8.07
CA ALA A 69 12.13 2.99 -8.98
C ALA A 69 11.68 2.36 -10.32
N SER A 70 12.47 1.42 -10.84
CA SER A 70 12.17 0.72 -12.10
C SER A 70 10.90 -0.11 -12.00
N GLU A 71 10.69 -0.82 -10.89
CA GLU A 71 9.46 -1.59 -10.65
C GLU A 71 8.21 -0.70 -10.62
N VAL A 72 8.29 0.47 -9.99
CA VAL A 72 7.18 1.44 -10.00
C VAL A 72 6.94 1.97 -11.41
N TRP A 73 7.99 2.23 -12.19
CA TRP A 73 7.84 2.67 -13.57
C TRP A 73 7.17 1.62 -14.45
N GLU A 74 7.56 0.35 -14.36
CA GLU A 74 6.92 -0.72 -15.10
C GLU A 74 5.43 -0.87 -14.74
N ARG A 75 5.07 -0.74 -13.46
CA ARG A 75 3.66 -0.74 -13.01
C ARG A 75 2.86 0.43 -13.57
N LEU A 76 3.42 1.64 -13.56
CA LEU A 76 2.75 2.81 -14.13
C LEU A 76 2.48 2.64 -15.62
N LYS A 77 3.43 2.07 -16.39
CA LYS A 77 3.22 1.73 -17.80
C LYS A 77 2.14 0.67 -18.00
N ALA A 78 1.98 -0.25 -17.05
CA ALA A 78 0.90 -1.22 -17.04
C ALA A 78 -0.47 -0.64 -16.60
N GLY A 79 -0.54 0.66 -16.30
CA GLY A 79 -1.75 1.31 -15.81
C GLY A 79 -2.03 1.10 -14.32
N GLU A 80 -1.07 0.55 -13.57
CA GLU A 80 -1.20 0.29 -12.13
C GLU A 80 -0.69 1.48 -11.31
N TRP A 81 -1.62 2.31 -10.80
CA TRP A 81 -1.27 3.48 -9.99
C TRP A 81 -0.78 3.13 -8.57
N SER A 82 -1.52 2.26 -7.90
CA SER A 82 -1.06 1.64 -6.65
C SER A 82 -0.20 0.45 -7.00
N SER A 83 0.82 0.16 -6.17
CA SER A 83 1.27 -1.22 -6.12
C SER A 83 0.05 -2.06 -5.76
N ALA A 84 -0.47 -2.83 -6.73
CA ALA A 84 -1.11 -4.07 -6.36
C ALA A 84 -0.13 -4.69 -5.38
N ARG A 85 -0.56 -4.87 -4.13
CA ARG A 85 0.29 -5.45 -3.10
C ARG A 85 0.67 -6.82 -3.66
N SER A 86 1.81 -6.88 -4.35
CA SER A 86 2.33 -8.04 -5.07
C SER A 86 2.90 -8.93 -3.98
N GLY A 87 1.96 -9.57 -3.33
CA GLY A 87 2.07 -10.11 -1.99
C GLY A 87 0.64 -10.16 -1.51
N SER A 88 -0.02 -11.27 -1.79
CA SER A 88 -1.21 -11.78 -1.11
C SER A 88 -0.95 -11.80 0.41
N GLY A 89 -0.90 -10.62 1.02
CA GLY A 89 -0.20 -10.36 2.27
C GLY A 89 -0.64 -9.06 2.92
N GLY A 90 -1.79 -8.52 2.50
CA GLY A 90 -2.57 -7.73 3.44
C GLY A 90 -2.89 -8.57 4.68
N ARG A 91 -3.24 -7.93 5.79
CA ARG A 91 -3.70 -8.61 7.02
C ARG A 91 -4.79 -9.67 6.77
N VAL A 92 -5.52 -9.54 5.66
CA VAL A 92 -6.50 -10.49 5.10
C VAL A 92 -5.82 -11.68 4.40
N GLY A 93 -4.81 -11.46 3.55
CA GLY A 93 -4.08 -12.52 2.84
C GLY A 93 -3.33 -13.47 3.77
N GLN A 94 -2.66 -12.95 4.81
CA GLN A 94 -2.01 -13.81 5.81
C GLN A 94 -3.02 -14.62 6.64
N LEU A 95 -4.17 -14.02 6.96
CA LEU A 95 -5.23 -14.72 7.69
C LEU A 95 -5.90 -15.79 6.82
N ALA A 96 -6.10 -15.52 5.53
CA ALA A 96 -6.64 -16.49 4.58
C ALA A 96 -5.66 -17.64 4.33
N GLN A 97 -4.37 -17.36 4.16
CA GLN A 97 -3.33 -18.41 4.05
C GLN A 97 -3.26 -19.26 5.32
N ALA A 98 -3.29 -18.64 6.50
CA ALA A 98 -3.31 -19.38 7.76
C ALA A 98 -4.59 -20.20 7.93
N LEU A 99 -5.74 -19.69 7.50
CA LEU A 99 -7.01 -20.41 7.51
C LEU A 99 -6.97 -21.62 6.57
N ALA A 100 -6.48 -21.44 5.33
CA ALA A 100 -6.29 -22.51 4.35
C ALA A 100 -5.40 -23.62 4.91
N ARG A 101 -4.24 -23.28 5.48
CA ARG A 101 -3.34 -24.26 6.13
C ARG A 101 -3.98 -24.94 7.33
N ALA A 102 -4.71 -24.18 8.15
CA ALA A 102 -5.33 -24.72 9.36
C ALA A 102 -6.51 -25.65 9.07
N THR A 103 -7.24 -25.45 7.97
CA THR A 103 -8.50 -26.14 7.65
C THR A 103 -8.44 -27.06 6.44
N GLY A 104 -7.40 -26.94 5.61
CA GLY A 104 -7.21 -27.73 4.39
C GLY A 104 -8.05 -27.27 3.19
N VAL A 105 -8.76 -26.14 3.29
CA VAL A 105 -9.51 -25.55 2.17
C VAL A 105 -8.57 -24.83 1.20
N SER A 106 -9.05 -24.59 -0.02
CA SER A 106 -8.26 -23.83 -0.99
C SER A 106 -8.03 -22.38 -0.52
N LEU A 107 -6.96 -21.75 -1.02
CA LEU A 107 -6.67 -20.35 -0.69
C LEU A 107 -7.79 -19.42 -1.15
N GLU A 108 -8.42 -19.70 -2.29
CA GLU A 108 -9.54 -18.93 -2.82
C GLU A 108 -10.77 -18.98 -1.90
N GLU A 109 -11.12 -20.17 -1.42
CA GLU A 109 -12.21 -20.35 -0.44
C GLU A 109 -11.89 -19.66 0.89
N ALA A 110 -10.64 -19.73 1.34
CA ALA A 110 -10.21 -19.05 2.55
C ALA A 110 -10.25 -17.52 2.42
N ILE A 111 -9.88 -16.97 1.25
CA ILE A 111 -9.98 -15.54 0.96
C ILE A 111 -11.45 -15.11 1.00
N ALA A 112 -12.32 -15.78 0.25
CA ALA A 112 -13.74 -15.46 0.21
C ALA A 112 -14.37 -15.51 1.62
N LYS A 113 -13.98 -16.51 2.42
CA LYS A 113 -14.44 -16.64 3.80
C LYS A 113 -13.94 -15.51 4.69
N VAL A 114 -12.66 -15.16 4.64
CA VAL A 114 -12.12 -14.07 5.48
C VAL A 114 -12.70 -12.72 5.05
N GLU A 115 -12.93 -12.51 3.76
CA GLU A 115 -13.55 -11.31 3.22
C GLU A 115 -15.00 -11.15 3.69
N SER A 116 -15.76 -12.25 3.78
CA SER A 116 -17.14 -12.23 4.27
C SER A 116 -17.27 -11.97 5.78
N LEU A 117 -16.18 -12.05 6.55
CA LEU A 117 -16.19 -11.84 8.01
C LEU A 117 -16.03 -10.36 8.37
N SER A 118 -16.72 -9.96 9.44
CA SER A 118 -16.54 -8.67 10.12
C SER A 118 -15.16 -8.55 10.76
N LYS A 119 -14.81 -7.33 11.18
CA LYS A 119 -13.52 -7.06 11.83
C LYS A 119 -13.35 -7.85 13.13
N GLU A 120 -14.43 -7.99 13.87
CA GLU A 120 -14.52 -8.69 15.16
C GLU A 120 -14.34 -10.20 14.95
N GLU A 121 -15.02 -10.79 13.97
CA GLU A 121 -14.89 -12.21 13.62
C GLU A 121 -13.49 -12.54 13.09
N ARG A 122 -12.89 -11.66 12.29
CA ARG A 122 -11.49 -11.81 11.87
C ARG A 122 -10.51 -11.72 13.04
N ALA A 123 -10.84 -10.98 14.10
CA ALA A 123 -10.00 -10.91 15.29
C ALA A 123 -10.11 -12.21 16.09
N GLU A 124 -11.31 -12.79 16.19
CA GLU A 124 -11.52 -14.05 16.88
C GLU A 124 -10.86 -15.23 16.14
N LEU A 125 -10.96 -15.23 14.80
CA LEU A 125 -10.30 -16.24 13.98
C LEU A 125 -8.77 -16.25 14.16
N ARG A 126 -8.15 -15.10 14.43
CA ARG A 126 -6.70 -15.00 14.73
C ARG A 126 -6.32 -15.59 16.07
N LYS A 127 -7.25 -15.68 17.02
CA LYS A 127 -7.01 -16.29 18.34
C LYS A 127 -7.21 -17.80 18.32
N HIS A 128 -7.83 -18.35 17.27
CA HIS A 128 -8.05 -19.78 17.17
C HIS A 128 -6.71 -20.53 17.12
N PRO A 129 -6.44 -21.51 18.00
CA PRO A 129 -5.11 -22.11 18.16
C PRO A 129 -4.49 -22.66 16.87
N ARG A 130 -5.29 -23.30 16.01
CA ARG A 130 -4.82 -23.84 14.71
C ARG A 130 -4.41 -22.74 13.73
N VAL A 131 -5.16 -21.64 13.70
CA VAL A 131 -4.88 -20.50 12.81
C VAL A 131 -3.69 -19.71 13.33
N GLN A 132 -3.58 -19.56 14.65
CA GLN A 132 -2.43 -18.92 15.30
C GLN A 132 -1.13 -19.69 15.04
N LYS A 133 -1.15 -21.02 15.13
CA LYS A 133 -0.01 -21.87 14.76
C LYS A 133 0.40 -21.65 13.31
N ALA A 134 -0.54 -21.74 12.37
CA ALA A 134 -0.26 -21.52 10.95
C ALA A 134 0.25 -20.09 10.65
N LEU A 135 -0.27 -19.06 11.34
CA LEU A 135 0.23 -17.69 11.23
C LEU A 135 1.69 -17.56 11.68
N LEU A 136 2.06 -18.24 12.77
CA LEU A 136 3.43 -18.25 13.26
C LEU A 136 4.37 -18.97 12.31
N GLU A 137 3.96 -20.11 11.76
CA GLU A 137 4.73 -20.86 10.75
C GLU A 137 4.96 -20.03 9.47
N ILE A 138 3.90 -19.41 8.93
CA ILE A 138 4.01 -18.50 7.76
C ILE A 138 4.96 -17.34 8.07
N LYS A 139 4.88 -16.78 9.28
CA LYS A 139 5.77 -15.69 9.70
C LYS A 139 7.22 -16.15 9.80
N MET A 140 7.47 -17.35 10.32
CA MET A 140 8.81 -17.93 10.42
C MET A 140 9.40 -18.28 9.05
N GLU A 141 8.60 -18.82 8.13
CA GLU A 141 9.01 -19.07 6.73
C GLU A 141 9.42 -17.75 6.05
N ALA A 142 8.60 -16.71 6.17
CA ALA A 142 8.91 -15.40 5.60
C ALA A 142 10.15 -14.73 6.22
N LEU A 143 10.51 -15.08 7.46
CA LEU A 143 11.73 -14.63 8.15
C LEU A 143 12.95 -15.45 7.74
N GLY A 144 12.78 -16.76 7.52
CA GLY A 144 13.85 -17.66 7.08
C GLY A 144 14.31 -17.40 5.65
N ASP A 145 13.39 -16.99 4.75
CA ASP A 145 13.74 -16.59 3.39
C ASP A 145 14.56 -15.28 3.33
N THR A 146 14.50 -14.43 4.37
CA THR A 146 15.30 -13.19 4.43
C THR A 146 16.76 -13.40 4.84
N ASP A 147 17.13 -14.54 5.43
CA ASP A 147 18.53 -14.85 5.80
C ASP A 147 19.31 -15.57 4.68
N ALA A 148 18.63 -15.99 3.60
CA ALA A 148 19.25 -16.70 2.47
C ALA A 148 19.90 -15.78 1.42
N ASP A 149 19.79 -14.45 1.56
CA ASP A 149 20.25 -13.46 0.56
C ASP A 149 21.36 -12.53 1.09
N LEU A 150 22.14 -13.00 2.08
CA LEU A 150 23.38 -12.34 2.47
C LEU A 150 24.52 -12.78 1.52
N PRO A 151 25.09 -11.88 0.69
CA PRO A 151 26.31 -12.19 -0.02
C PRO A 151 27.44 -12.40 1.00
N ILE A 152 28.08 -13.56 0.89
CA ILE A 152 29.29 -13.94 1.64
C ILE A 152 30.43 -12.96 1.32
#